data_AF-A0A9K3PRE2-F1
#
_entry.id   AF-A0A9K3PRE2-F1
#
_cell.length_a   1.000
_cell.length_b   1.000
_cell.length_c   1.000
_cell.angle_alpha   90.00
_cell.angle_beta   90.00
_cell.angle_gamma   90.00
#
_symmetry.space_group_name_H-M   'P 1'
#
loop_
_entity.id
_entity.type
_entity.pdbx_description
1 polymer ?
#
loop_
_entity_poly.entity_id
_entity_poly.type
_entity_poly.pdbx_seq_one_letter_code
_entity_poly.pdbx_strand_id
1 'polypeptide(L)'
;MSVETEISSSMTDMEAEMKEKMTVSDDDATPTPTPASALQDNIARKGMNAYYFAHAHKATGPKWDGKAEPRLLKKHSSGLDGGEPAGTMKKAPSFLYHKSNITSYAFLNEDKVVKLYLTMEEVGEKCSQDDITLDWDEQSFSLMVKNYKEEDQCLSFGKLSGRIVDASFKIKPNKIILTLKKEKEGVEWFTINDKGAPDHEVV
;
A
#
# COMPACT_ATOMS: atom_id res chain seq x y z
N MET A 1 -49.47 4.38 -55.94
CA MET A 1 -48.44 3.88 -56.87
C MET A 1 -47.74 2.73 -56.19
N SER A 2 -48.02 1.53 -56.69
CA SER A 2 -47.35 0.28 -56.33
C SER A 2 -45.87 0.33 -56.70
N VAL A 3 -45.02 -0.27 -55.87
CA VAL A 3 -44.16 -1.42 -56.21
C VAL A 3 -43.47 -1.91 -54.94
N GLU A 4 -43.77 -3.17 -54.60
CA GLU A 4 -43.03 -4.01 -53.67
C GLU A 4 -41.77 -4.53 -54.39
N THR A 5 -40.68 -4.79 -53.65
CA THR A 5 -39.64 -5.71 -54.13
C THR A 5 -38.99 -6.38 -52.92
N GLU A 6 -39.45 -7.59 -52.66
CA GLU A 6 -38.82 -8.62 -51.86
C GLU A 6 -37.52 -9.07 -52.55
N ILE A 7 -36.47 -9.35 -51.76
CA ILE A 7 -35.35 -10.19 -52.22
C ILE A 7 -35.35 -11.43 -51.32
N SER A 8 -35.90 -12.48 -51.92
CA SER A 8 -35.94 -13.87 -51.49
C SER A 8 -34.74 -14.64 -52.07
N SER A 9 -34.51 -15.84 -51.51
CA SER A 9 -33.74 -16.97 -52.07
C SER A 9 -32.20 -16.91 -51.88
N SER A 10 -31.57 -17.72 -51.04
CA SER A 10 -31.47 -19.20 -50.92
C SER A 10 -30.14 -19.71 -51.48
N MET A 11 -29.29 -20.30 -50.63
CA MET A 11 -28.46 -21.44 -51.01
C MET A 11 -27.95 -22.15 -49.75
N THR A 12 -28.61 -23.24 -49.40
CA THR A 12 -28.16 -24.24 -48.42
C THR A 12 -27.40 -25.35 -49.14
N ASP A 13 -26.61 -26.09 -48.36
CA ASP A 13 -26.19 -27.49 -48.57
C ASP A 13 -25.14 -27.79 -49.65
N MET A 14 -23.91 -28.10 -49.22
CA MET A 14 -23.08 -29.23 -49.70
C MET A 14 -21.67 -29.18 -49.07
N GLU A 15 -21.50 -29.68 -47.84
CA GLU A 15 -20.22 -30.31 -47.45
C GLU A 15 -20.44 -31.27 -46.28
N ALA A 16 -20.91 -32.46 -46.62
CA ALA A 16 -21.00 -33.61 -45.76
C ALA A 16 -19.64 -34.34 -45.72
N GLU A 17 -19.24 -34.72 -44.51
CA GLU A 17 -18.83 -36.09 -44.17
C GLU A 17 -17.66 -36.71 -44.96
N MET A 18 -16.43 -36.53 -44.44
CA MET A 18 -15.35 -37.49 -44.67
C MET A 18 -14.83 -37.99 -43.31
N LYS A 19 -15.49 -39.05 -42.84
CA LYS A 19 -15.09 -39.89 -41.71
C LYS A 19 -14.18 -41.00 -42.25
N GLU A 20 -13.23 -41.41 -41.40
CA GLU A 20 -12.53 -42.70 -41.46
C GLU A 20 -11.29 -42.81 -42.37
N LYS A 21 -10.11 -42.58 -41.78
CA LYS A 21 -8.95 -43.44 -42.05
C LYS A 21 -8.09 -43.63 -40.79
N MET A 22 -8.22 -44.83 -40.26
CA MET A 22 -7.41 -45.48 -39.23
C MET A 22 -6.07 -45.91 -39.82
N THR A 23 -4.95 -45.73 -39.08
CA THR A 23 -3.75 -46.60 -38.95
C THR A 23 -2.61 -45.79 -38.28
N VAL A 24 -2.41 -45.98 -36.97
CA VAL A 24 -1.26 -46.64 -36.33
C VAL A 24 0.10 -46.06 -36.73
N SER A 25 0.63 -45.21 -35.84
CA SER A 25 2.07 -44.97 -35.70
C SER A 25 2.44 -45.32 -34.26
N ASP A 26 3.25 -46.36 -34.11
CA ASP A 26 4.05 -46.65 -32.91
C ASP A 26 4.99 -45.46 -32.67
N ASP A 27 4.65 -44.61 -31.71
CA ASP A 27 5.56 -43.62 -31.15
C ASP A 27 6.01 -44.13 -29.77
N ASP A 28 7.28 -44.53 -29.72
CA ASP A 28 8.09 -44.83 -28.54
C ASP A 28 8.17 -43.58 -27.65
N ALA A 29 7.07 -43.29 -26.96
CA ALA A 29 6.99 -42.23 -25.98
C ALA A 29 7.61 -42.72 -24.68
N THR A 30 8.90 -42.45 -24.52
CA THR A 30 9.50 -42.33 -23.19
C THR A 30 8.62 -41.40 -22.32
N PRO A 31 8.13 -41.85 -21.16
CA PRO A 31 7.33 -40.98 -20.31
C PRO A 31 8.24 -39.90 -19.72
N THR A 32 8.17 -38.71 -20.30
CA THR A 32 8.72 -37.51 -19.68
C THR A 32 8.06 -37.31 -18.31
N PRO A 33 8.82 -37.09 -17.22
CA PRO A 33 8.23 -36.87 -15.91
C PRO A 33 7.51 -35.52 -15.94
N THR A 34 6.17 -35.57 -15.88
CA THR A 34 5.36 -34.42 -15.52
C THR A 34 5.89 -33.86 -14.20
N PRO A 35 5.96 -32.53 -14.01
CA PRO A 35 6.31 -31.97 -12.71
C PRO A 35 5.23 -32.43 -11.74
N ALA A 36 5.59 -33.41 -10.90
CA ALA A 36 4.68 -33.98 -9.93
C ALA A 36 4.09 -32.85 -9.10
N SER A 37 2.78 -32.88 -8.90
CA SER A 37 2.10 -31.90 -8.06
C SER A 37 2.79 -31.88 -6.69
N ALA A 38 2.92 -30.71 -6.07
CA ALA A 38 3.50 -30.57 -4.72
C ALA A 38 2.86 -31.53 -3.69
N LEU A 39 1.61 -31.94 -3.95
CA LEU A 39 0.89 -32.97 -3.20
C LEU A 39 1.45 -34.39 -3.45
N GLN A 40 1.67 -34.77 -4.71
CA GLN A 40 2.21 -36.08 -5.10
C GLN A 40 3.64 -36.25 -4.59
N ASP A 41 4.47 -35.21 -4.66
CA ASP A 41 5.84 -35.22 -4.11
C ASP A 41 5.85 -35.37 -2.58
N ASN A 42 4.92 -34.73 -1.87
CA ASN A 42 4.80 -34.92 -0.42
C ASN A 42 4.36 -36.33 -0.06
N ILE A 43 3.41 -36.91 -0.79
CA ILE A 43 2.94 -38.28 -0.58
C ILE A 43 4.06 -39.29 -0.89
N ALA A 44 4.81 -39.09 -1.97
CA ALA A 44 5.95 -39.94 -2.31
C ALA A 44 7.06 -39.88 -1.23
N ARG A 45 7.36 -38.68 -0.71
CA ARG A 45 8.45 -38.49 0.26
C ARG A 45 8.08 -38.88 1.69
N LYS A 46 6.85 -38.60 2.13
CA LYS A 46 6.40 -38.80 3.53
C LYS A 46 5.41 -39.97 3.70
N GLY A 47 4.98 -40.60 2.60
CA GLY A 47 3.97 -41.66 2.59
C GLY A 47 2.57 -41.16 2.92
N MET A 48 1.61 -42.09 3.05
CA MET A 48 0.22 -41.82 3.45
C MET A 48 0.09 -41.15 4.84
N ASN A 49 1.17 -41.07 5.62
CA ASN A 49 1.21 -40.43 6.93
C ASN A 49 1.69 -38.97 6.89
N ALA A 50 1.82 -38.36 5.70
CA ALA A 50 2.24 -36.96 5.55
C ALA A 50 1.43 -35.98 6.42
N TYR A 51 0.15 -36.28 6.66
CA TYR A 51 -0.75 -35.51 7.52
C TYR A 51 -0.23 -35.36 8.95
N TYR A 52 0.49 -36.35 9.49
CA TYR A 52 1.03 -36.33 10.86
C TYR A 52 2.34 -35.55 10.99
N PHE A 53 3.03 -35.26 9.89
CA PHE A 53 4.33 -34.58 9.93
C PHE A 53 4.24 -33.05 9.93
N ALA A 54 3.07 -32.45 9.66
CA ALA A 54 2.88 -31.01 9.77
C ALA A 54 3.00 -30.51 11.22
N HIS A 55 2.73 -31.38 12.20
CA HIS A 55 2.79 -31.06 13.63
C HIS A 55 4.04 -31.60 14.34
N ALA A 56 5.00 -32.19 13.61
CA ALA A 56 6.24 -32.72 14.19
C ALA A 56 7.24 -31.61 14.57
N HIS A 57 7.01 -30.37 14.15
CA HIS A 57 7.85 -29.24 14.51
C HIS A 57 7.57 -28.82 15.96
N LYS A 58 8.51 -29.14 16.85
CA LYS A 58 8.58 -28.52 18.17
C LYS A 58 8.94 -27.06 17.96
N ALA A 59 7.98 -26.16 18.13
CA ALA A 59 8.23 -24.73 18.05
C ALA A 59 9.31 -24.36 19.09
N THR A 60 10.49 -23.93 18.64
CA THR A 60 11.53 -23.34 19.48
C THR A 60 11.14 -21.90 19.86
N GLY A 61 9.94 -21.76 20.42
CA GLY A 61 9.45 -20.49 20.94
C GLY A 61 10.04 -20.20 22.32
N PRO A 62 10.05 -18.93 22.76
CA PRO A 62 10.36 -18.60 24.13
C PRO A 62 9.43 -19.41 25.05
N LYS A 63 10.02 -20.21 25.94
CA LYS A 63 9.27 -21.01 26.90
C LYS A 63 8.40 -20.06 27.73
N TRP A 64 7.08 -20.25 27.66
CA TRP A 64 6.14 -19.56 28.52
C TRP A 64 6.58 -19.71 29.98
N ASP A 65 6.72 -18.61 30.69
CA ASP A 65 7.23 -18.57 32.06
C ASP A 65 6.12 -18.78 33.11
N GLY A 66 4.89 -19.06 32.68
CA GLY A 66 3.77 -19.38 33.56
C GLY A 66 3.15 -18.15 34.26
N LYS A 67 3.67 -16.95 34.01
CA LYS A 67 3.16 -15.72 34.62
C LYS A 67 2.20 -15.04 33.66
N ALA A 68 0.95 -14.88 34.08
CA ALA A 68 -0.06 -14.15 33.30
C ALA A 68 0.20 -12.64 33.24
N GLU A 69 1.09 -12.13 34.11
CA GLU A 69 1.45 -10.72 34.16
C GLU A 69 2.36 -10.36 32.98
N PRO A 70 2.06 -9.27 32.24
CA PRO A 70 2.92 -8.82 31.14
C PRO A 70 4.30 -8.46 31.68
N ARG A 71 5.36 -9.10 31.16
CA ARG A 71 6.73 -8.76 31.54
C ARG A 71 7.04 -7.34 31.10
N LEU A 72 7.33 -6.49 32.07
CA LEU A 72 7.86 -5.15 31.83
C LEU A 72 9.23 -5.28 31.18
N LEU A 73 9.30 -5.08 29.86
CA LEU A 73 10.56 -5.00 29.13
C LEU A 73 11.35 -3.81 29.65
N LYS A 74 12.55 -4.04 30.17
CA LYS A 74 13.45 -2.98 30.64
C LYS A 74 13.79 -2.09 29.44
N LYS A 75 13.31 -0.85 29.45
CA LYS A 75 13.76 0.19 28.52
C LYS A 75 15.20 0.51 28.90
N HIS A 76 16.16 0.14 28.07
CA HIS A 76 17.52 0.67 28.18
C HIS A 76 17.41 2.15 27.82
N SER A 77 17.40 3.02 28.83
CA SER A 77 17.86 4.40 28.62
C SER A 77 19.34 4.26 28.32
N SER A 78 19.72 4.40 27.05
CA SER A 78 21.12 4.57 26.65
C SER A 78 21.62 5.88 27.25
N GLY A 79 21.99 5.82 28.53
CA GLY A 79 22.70 6.88 29.24
C GLY A 79 24.14 6.88 28.77
N LEU A 80 24.45 7.78 27.86
CA LEU A 80 25.80 8.27 27.63
C LEU A 80 26.11 9.30 28.71
N ASP A 81 27.04 8.95 29.61
CA ASP A 81 27.64 9.86 30.57
C ASP A 81 28.97 10.38 30.01
N GLY A 82 29.12 11.71 29.94
CA GLY A 82 30.40 12.43 29.99
C GLY A 82 31.17 12.70 28.69
N GLY A 83 31.01 13.91 28.11
CA GLY A 83 32.04 14.58 27.29
C GLY A 83 31.54 15.42 26.10
N GLU A 84 31.43 16.74 26.28
CA GLU A 84 31.38 17.74 25.19
C GLU A 84 32.82 18.03 24.64
N PRO A 85 33.03 18.74 23.49
CA PRO A 85 32.09 19.31 22.52
C PRO A 85 32.39 18.92 21.04
N ALA A 86 31.51 19.36 20.14
CA ALA A 86 31.64 19.44 18.68
C ALA A 86 31.15 18.23 17.84
N GLY A 87 30.07 18.49 17.08
CA GLY A 87 29.83 17.79 15.81
C GLY A 87 28.81 16.66 15.78
N THR A 88 27.83 16.60 16.68
CA THR A 88 26.74 15.61 16.58
C THR A 88 25.55 16.16 15.80
N MET A 89 25.44 15.72 14.54
CA MET A 89 24.20 15.75 13.77
C MET A 89 23.08 15.20 14.64
N LYS A 90 22.14 16.08 15.00
CA LYS A 90 20.90 15.70 15.68
C LYS A 90 20.13 14.78 14.75
N LYS A 91 20.24 13.46 14.95
CA LYS A 91 19.27 12.52 14.38
C LYS A 91 17.95 12.83 15.11
N ALA A 92 17.12 13.62 14.45
CA ALA A 92 15.83 14.04 14.97
C ALA A 92 15.07 12.80 15.45
N PRO A 93 14.36 12.85 16.59
CA PRO A 93 13.42 11.80 16.94
C PRO A 93 12.47 11.65 15.76
N SER A 94 12.50 10.50 15.08
CA SER A 94 11.83 10.29 13.80
C SER A 94 10.31 10.39 13.88
N PHE A 95 9.75 10.46 15.10
CA PHE A 95 8.35 10.77 15.35
C PHE A 95 8.25 11.68 16.56
N LEU A 96 7.85 12.94 16.34
CA LEU A 96 7.56 13.92 17.38
C LEU A 96 6.24 13.55 18.06
N TYR A 97 6.27 12.62 19.01
CA TYR A 97 5.09 12.14 19.76
C TYR A 97 4.37 13.20 20.62
N HIS A 98 4.91 14.42 20.71
CA HIS A 98 4.31 15.54 21.44
C HIS A 98 3.52 16.50 20.54
N LYS A 99 3.28 16.13 19.29
CA LYS A 99 2.54 16.97 18.35
C LYS A 99 1.11 16.51 18.21
N SER A 100 0.20 17.45 18.37
CA SER A 100 -1.22 17.25 18.11
C SER A 100 -1.41 16.94 16.61
N ASN A 101 -1.96 15.77 16.29
CA ASN A 101 -2.18 15.37 14.90
C ASN A 101 -3.40 16.11 14.33
N ILE A 102 -3.29 16.65 13.12
CA ILE A 102 -4.42 17.27 12.42
C ILE A 102 -5.33 16.16 11.89
N THR A 103 -6.46 15.92 12.56
CA THR A 103 -7.41 14.85 12.20
C THR A 103 -8.46 15.29 11.18
N SER A 104 -8.73 16.59 11.10
CA SER A 104 -9.79 17.14 10.26
C SER A 104 -9.23 17.69 8.95
N TYR A 105 -9.33 16.88 7.90
CA TYR A 105 -8.95 17.28 6.55
C TYR A 105 -9.90 16.66 5.52
N ALA A 106 -10.04 17.33 4.38
CA ALA A 106 -10.67 16.79 3.19
C ALA A 106 -9.69 16.90 2.03
N PHE A 107 -9.83 16.05 1.01
CA PHE A 107 -9.01 16.18 -0.20
C PHE A 107 -9.88 16.14 -1.46
N LEU A 108 -9.41 16.82 -2.49
CA LEU A 108 -9.99 16.86 -3.82
C LEU A 108 -8.94 16.37 -4.80
N ASN A 109 -9.30 15.33 -5.54
CA ASN A 109 -8.47 14.76 -6.58
C ASN A 109 -8.80 15.43 -7.92
N GLU A 110 -7.81 16.05 -8.56
CA GLU A 110 -7.89 16.54 -9.94
C GLU A 110 -6.89 15.74 -10.81
N ASP A 111 -6.93 15.89 -12.13
CA ASP A 111 -6.11 15.09 -13.05
C ASP A 111 -4.60 15.28 -12.84
N LYS A 112 -4.19 16.54 -12.55
CA LYS A 112 -2.79 16.96 -12.43
C LYS A 112 -2.36 17.28 -11.00
N VAL A 113 -3.31 17.60 -10.12
CA VAL A 113 -3.04 18.07 -8.76
C VAL A 113 -4.00 17.43 -7.76
N VAL A 114 -3.56 17.34 -6.51
CA VAL A 114 -4.41 16.96 -5.38
C VAL A 114 -4.42 18.13 -4.41
N LYS A 115 -5.62 18.57 -4.02
CA LYS A 115 -5.80 19.65 -3.04
C LYS A 115 -6.26 19.07 -1.72
N LEU A 116 -5.57 19.37 -0.63
CA LEU A 116 -6.02 19.06 0.72
C LEU A 116 -6.52 20.34 1.38
N TYR A 117 -7.70 20.25 1.98
CA TYR A 117 -8.34 21.30 2.77
C TYR A 117 -8.26 20.89 4.23
N LEU A 118 -7.38 21.54 4.99
CA LEU A 118 -7.28 21.35 6.44
C LEU A 118 -8.20 22.39 7.09
N THR A 119 -9.20 21.93 7.83
CA THR A 119 -10.13 22.84 8.53
C THR A 119 -9.56 23.18 9.90
N MET A 120 -9.16 24.45 10.06
CA MET A 120 -8.53 24.97 11.27
C MET A 120 -9.08 26.38 11.52
N GLU A 121 -9.79 26.55 12.62
CA GLU A 121 -10.46 27.80 12.97
C GLU A 121 -9.45 28.93 13.28
N GLU A 122 -9.62 30.11 12.69
CA GLU A 122 -8.77 31.30 12.92
C GLU A 122 -7.27 31.12 12.58
N VAL A 123 -6.90 30.09 11.82
CA VAL A 123 -5.49 29.84 11.48
C VAL A 123 -4.87 30.98 10.68
N GLY A 124 -5.66 31.66 9.83
CA GLY A 124 -5.16 32.78 9.03
C GLY A 124 -5.00 34.10 9.80
N GLU A 125 -5.55 34.19 11.02
CA GLU A 125 -5.39 35.36 11.88
C GLU A 125 -4.29 35.12 12.93
N LYS A 126 -4.13 33.88 13.40
CA LYS A 126 -3.18 33.51 14.46
C LYS A 126 -1.80 33.12 13.94
N CYS A 127 -1.73 32.50 12.76
CA CYS A 127 -0.48 31.98 12.22
C CYS A 127 -0.05 32.79 10.99
N SER A 128 1.23 33.14 10.96
CA SER A 128 1.87 33.72 9.76
C SER A 128 2.44 32.61 8.88
N GLN A 129 2.87 32.97 7.66
CA GLN A 129 3.48 32.00 6.75
C GLN A 129 4.75 31.37 7.32
N ASP A 130 5.49 32.11 8.17
CA ASP A 130 6.72 31.64 8.82
C ASP A 130 6.47 30.58 9.91
N ASP A 131 5.27 30.54 10.49
CA ASP A 131 4.88 29.54 11.50
C ASP A 131 4.55 28.17 10.88
N ILE A 132 4.41 28.13 9.55
CA ILE A 132 4.03 26.95 8.80
C ILE A 132 5.22 26.43 8.01
N THR A 133 5.69 25.24 8.36
CA THR A 133 6.75 24.55 7.63
C THR A 133 6.14 23.43 6.81
N LEU A 134 6.46 23.40 5.50
CA LEU A 134 6.06 22.33 4.60
C LEU A 134 7.32 21.66 4.07
N ASP A 135 7.54 20.42 4.50
CA ASP A 135 8.56 19.53 3.95
C ASP A 135 7.87 18.48 3.10
N TRP A 136 8.37 18.25 1.88
CA TRP A 136 7.81 17.26 0.98
C TRP A 136 8.91 16.46 0.29
N ASP A 137 8.56 15.26 -0.11
CA ASP A 137 9.39 14.31 -0.82
C ASP A 137 8.57 13.72 -1.99
N GLU A 138 9.16 12.84 -2.80
CA GLU A 138 8.49 12.26 -3.96
C GLU A 138 7.21 11.51 -3.60
N GLN A 139 7.15 10.87 -2.42
CA GLN A 139 6.01 10.04 -2.00
C GLN A 139 5.51 10.35 -0.58
N SER A 140 5.96 11.44 0.03
CA SER A 140 5.57 11.81 1.38
C SER A 140 5.53 13.32 1.55
N PHE A 141 4.80 13.79 2.54
CA PHE A 141 4.89 15.20 2.96
C PHE A 141 4.62 15.34 4.46
N SER A 142 5.11 16.42 5.03
CA SER A 142 4.95 16.81 6.42
C SER A 142 4.67 18.31 6.50
N LEU A 143 3.46 18.66 6.90
CA LEU A 143 3.06 20.03 7.23
C LEU A 143 3.10 20.21 8.74
N MET A 144 3.82 21.21 9.20
CA MET A 144 3.94 21.56 10.62
C MET A 144 3.42 22.97 10.83
N VAL A 145 2.45 23.13 11.72
CA VAL A 145 1.88 24.42 12.11
C VAL A 145 2.28 24.69 13.55
N LYS A 146 3.11 25.70 13.75
CA LYS A 146 3.56 26.16 15.08
C LYS A 146 2.65 27.28 15.57
N ASN A 147 2.65 27.50 16.89
CA ASN A 147 2.03 28.67 17.52
C ASN A 147 0.51 28.85 17.24
N TYR A 148 -0.18 27.81 16.77
CA TYR A 148 -1.63 27.85 16.54
C TYR A 148 -2.44 27.63 17.83
N LYS A 149 -1.94 26.75 18.69
CA LYS A 149 -2.48 26.40 20.01
C LYS A 149 -1.32 26.27 21.00
N GLU A 150 -1.62 25.83 22.22
CA GLU A 150 -0.62 25.48 23.24
C GLU A 150 0.36 24.39 22.75
N GLU A 151 -0.06 23.58 21.77
CA GLU A 151 0.76 22.55 21.15
C GLU A 151 0.92 22.75 19.64
N ASP A 152 2.10 22.38 19.14
CA ASP A 152 2.38 22.26 17.71
C ASP A 152 1.47 21.22 17.06
N GLN A 153 0.88 21.58 15.93
CA GLN A 153 0.11 20.65 15.13
C GLN A 153 0.90 20.14 13.93
N CYS A 154 0.79 18.86 13.63
CA CYS A 154 1.42 18.28 12.44
C CYS A 154 0.44 17.42 11.64
N LEU A 155 0.56 17.53 10.31
CA LEU A 155 -0.06 16.61 9.36
C LEU A 155 1.05 16.01 8.50
N SER A 156 1.34 14.74 8.70
CA SER A 156 2.36 14.02 7.94
C SER A 156 1.81 12.75 7.33
N PHE A 157 2.09 12.51 6.06
CA PHE A 157 1.80 11.25 5.38
C PHE A 157 3.11 10.62 4.90
N GLY A 158 3.44 9.46 5.45
CA GLY A 158 4.67 8.74 5.09
C GLY A 158 4.62 8.04 3.73
N LYS A 159 3.42 7.73 3.23
CA LYS A 159 3.25 7.05 1.94
C LYS A 159 2.01 7.57 1.22
N LEU A 160 2.22 8.37 0.18
CA LEU A 160 1.17 8.85 -0.70
C LEU A 160 0.81 7.79 -1.75
N SER A 161 -0.43 7.83 -2.22
CA SER A 161 -0.94 6.93 -3.28
C SER A 161 -0.21 7.09 -4.62
N GLY A 162 0.44 8.23 -4.84
CA GLY A 162 1.24 8.48 -6.02
C GLY A 162 2.41 9.41 -5.74
N ARG A 163 3.30 9.52 -6.72
CA ARG A 163 4.45 10.41 -6.67
C ARG A 163 4.04 11.87 -6.95
N ILE A 164 4.68 12.80 -6.26
CA ILE A 164 4.48 14.24 -6.40
C ILE A 164 5.77 14.91 -6.88
N VAL A 165 5.62 16.00 -7.63
CA VAL A 165 6.74 16.78 -8.21
C VAL A 165 6.93 18.09 -7.47
N ASP A 166 5.85 18.61 -6.89
CA ASP A 166 5.84 19.90 -6.23
C ASP A 166 4.74 19.95 -5.18
N ALA A 167 4.95 20.73 -4.13
CA ALA A 167 3.98 20.96 -3.07
C ALA A 167 3.99 22.42 -2.66
N SER A 168 2.81 23.02 -2.60
CA SER A 168 2.62 24.41 -2.18
C SER A 168 1.43 24.52 -1.25
N PHE A 169 1.42 25.51 -0.36
CA PHE A 169 0.30 25.77 0.54
C PHE A 169 -0.19 27.21 0.46
N LYS A 170 -1.46 27.41 0.80
CA LYS A 170 -2.09 28.73 0.92
C LYS A 170 -2.90 28.78 2.20
N ILE A 171 -2.65 29.80 3.00
CA ILE A 171 -3.39 30.06 4.24
C ILE A 171 -4.66 30.84 3.90
N LYS A 172 -5.78 30.44 4.50
CA LYS A 172 -7.07 31.15 4.50
C LYS A 172 -7.52 31.32 5.96
N PRO A 173 -8.47 32.22 6.24
CA PRO A 173 -8.87 32.53 7.62
C PRO A 173 -9.17 31.29 8.48
N ASN A 174 -9.94 30.34 7.94
CA ASN A 174 -10.38 29.13 8.66
C ASN A 174 -9.89 27.81 8.03
N LYS A 175 -8.92 27.87 7.11
CA LYS A 175 -8.42 26.66 6.44
C LYS A 175 -7.04 26.85 5.85
N ILE A 176 -6.27 25.77 5.81
CA ILE A 176 -5.06 25.69 4.99
C ILE A 176 -5.37 24.85 3.76
N ILE A 177 -4.99 25.37 2.59
CA ILE A 177 -5.13 24.65 1.32
C ILE A 177 -3.73 24.20 0.90
N LEU A 178 -3.46 22.91 0.99
CA LEU A 178 -2.25 22.30 0.49
C LEU A 178 -2.51 21.78 -0.94
N THR A 179 -1.66 22.13 -1.89
CA THR A 179 -1.74 21.71 -3.29
C THR A 179 -0.51 20.88 -3.63
N LEU A 180 -0.73 19.61 -3.95
CA LEU A 180 0.30 18.66 -4.35
C LEU A 180 0.20 18.45 -5.87
N LYS A 181 1.28 18.65 -6.61
CA LYS A 181 1.33 18.40 -8.05
C LYS A 181 1.78 16.96 -8.29
N LYS A 182 0.98 16.19 -9.02
CA LYS A 182 1.28 14.80 -9.35
C LYS A 182 2.41 14.72 -10.38
N GLU A 183 3.20 13.66 -10.29
CA GLU A 183 4.21 13.34 -11.31
C GLU A 183 3.56 12.80 -12.59
N LYS A 184 2.57 11.91 -12.44
CA LYS A 184 1.85 11.31 -13.56
C LYS A 184 0.43 11.86 -13.61
N GLU A 185 0.10 12.50 -14.72
CA GLU A 185 -1.26 12.94 -15.01
C GLU A 185 -2.16 11.72 -15.25
N GLY A 186 -3.43 11.79 -14.84
CA GLY A 186 -4.41 10.72 -15.04
C GLY A 186 -4.37 9.58 -14.01
N VAL A 187 -3.52 9.68 -12.98
CA VAL A 187 -3.56 8.75 -11.84
C VAL A 187 -4.63 9.23 -10.85
N GLU A 188 -5.72 8.49 -10.72
CA GLU A 188 -6.77 8.79 -9.74
C GLU A 188 -6.37 8.35 -8.33
N TRP A 189 -6.50 9.25 -7.36
CA TRP A 189 -6.23 8.96 -5.96
C TRP A 189 -7.56 8.73 -5.24
N PHE A 190 -7.87 7.48 -4.92
CA PHE A 190 -9.03 7.13 -4.09
C PHE A 190 -8.84 7.48 -2.62
N THR A 191 -7.59 7.49 -2.17
CA THR A 191 -7.18 7.87 -0.82
C THR A 191 -5.89 8.67 -0.90
N ILE A 192 -5.62 9.48 0.13
CA ILE A 192 -4.37 10.24 0.22
C ILE A 192 -3.20 9.37 0.71
N ASN A 193 -3.49 8.40 1.59
CA ASN A 193 -2.51 7.53 2.20
C ASN A 193 -2.62 6.14 1.59
N ASP A 194 -1.54 5.65 1.02
CA ASP A 194 -1.47 4.25 0.59
C ASP A 194 -1.32 3.38 1.83
N LYS A 195 -2.44 2.79 2.28
CA LYS A 195 -2.41 1.89 3.45
C LYS A 195 -1.63 0.60 3.20
N GLY A 196 -1.14 0.37 1.97
CA GLY A 196 -0.66 -0.93 1.54
C GLY A 196 -1.82 -1.93 1.52
N ALA A 197 -1.77 -2.89 0.62
CA ALA A 197 -2.58 -4.08 0.84
C ALA A 197 -2.17 -4.64 2.22
N PRO A 198 -3.11 -5.06 3.09
CA PRO A 198 -2.72 -5.85 4.24
C PRO A 198 -2.00 -7.07 3.68
N ASP A 199 -0.71 -7.17 3.97
CA ASP A 199 0.10 -8.35 3.68
C ASP A 199 -0.49 -9.48 4.52
N HIS A 200 -1.52 -10.14 3.98
CA HIS A 200 -2.10 -11.31 4.60
C HIS A 200 -1.12 -12.43 4.28
N GLU A 201 -0.05 -12.54 5.08
CA GLU A 201 0.74 -13.76 5.14
C GLU A 201 -0.25 -14.90 5.42
N VAL A 202 -0.54 -15.67 4.38
CA VAL A 202 -1.26 -16.93 4.51
C VAL A 202 -0.24 -17.90 5.09
N VAL A 203 -0.28 -18.03 6.43
CA VAL A 203 0.48 -19.04 7.19
C VAL A 203 -0.20 -20.40 7.06
#